data_AF-A0A6G7PE54-F1
#
_entry.id   AF-A0A6G7PE54-F1
#
_cell.length_a   1.000
_cell.length_b   1.000
_cell.length_c   1.000
_cell.angle_alpha   90.00
_cell.angle_beta   90.00
_cell.angle_gamma   90.00
#
_symmetry.space_group_name_H-M   'P 1'
#
loop_
_entity.id
_entity.type
_entity.pdbx_description
1 polymer ?
#
loop_
_entity_poly.entity_id
_entity_poly.type
_entity_poly.pdbx_seq_one_letter_code
_entity_poly.pdbx_strand_id
1 'polypeptide(L)'
;MSDRVTPAMHALPDGEAELALVVRLPWEDVARLGQEAGRLAAQMQRPVTLDEAVSHRLRSARVAAHARPGTTEAAAASGASVASLPRVTGTA
;
A
#
# COMPACT_ATOMS: atom_id res chain seq x y z
N MET A 1 3.57 14.99 -22.43
CA MET A 1 2.25 14.39 -22.16
C MET A 1 2.48 13.05 -21.48
N SER A 2 2.31 12.96 -20.17
CA SER A 2 2.40 11.68 -19.46
C SER A 2 1.15 10.89 -19.79
N ASP A 3 1.31 9.87 -20.63
CA ASP A 3 0.27 8.92 -20.94
C ASP A 3 -0.06 8.15 -19.65
N ARG A 4 -1.26 8.39 -19.10
CA ARG A 4 -1.77 7.63 -17.96
C ARG A 4 -2.21 6.28 -18.51
N VAL A 5 -1.27 5.38 -18.70
CA VAL A 5 -1.56 3.98 -18.95
C VAL A 5 -2.23 3.45 -17.68
N THR A 6 -3.56 3.28 -17.74
CA THR A 6 -4.29 2.58 -16.69
C THR A 6 -3.63 1.21 -16.51
N PRO A 7 -3.09 0.89 -15.32
CA PRO A 7 -2.46 -0.40 -15.11
C PRO A 7 -3.50 -1.49 -15.31
N ALA A 8 -3.18 -2.48 -16.14
CA ALA A 8 -4.08 -3.58 -16.44
C ALA A 8 -4.32 -4.39 -15.16
N MET A 9 -5.59 -4.44 -14.72
CA MET A 9 -6.05 -5.24 -13.59
C MET A 9 -6.62 -6.55 -14.13
N HIS A 10 -6.13 -7.68 -13.62
CA HIS A 10 -6.60 -9.01 -14.02
C HIS A 10 -7.30 -9.68 -12.83
N ALA A 11 -8.55 -10.10 -13.00
CA ALA A 11 -9.25 -10.89 -11.99
C ALA A 11 -8.73 -12.35 -12.00
N LEU A 12 -8.60 -12.94 -10.83
CA LEU A 12 -8.22 -14.33 -10.62
C LEU A 12 -9.45 -15.22 -10.33
N PRO A 13 -9.37 -16.53 -10.58
CA PRO A 13 -10.48 -17.46 -10.37
C PRO A 13 -10.92 -17.62 -8.92
N ASP A 14 -10.06 -17.26 -7.96
CA ASP A 14 -10.33 -17.28 -6.52
C ASP A 14 -11.13 -16.06 -6.04
N GLY A 15 -11.45 -15.13 -6.94
CA GLY A 15 -12.14 -13.87 -6.64
C GLY A 15 -11.20 -12.74 -6.24
N GLU A 16 -9.88 -12.92 -6.34
CA GLU A 16 -8.89 -11.86 -6.16
C GLU A 16 -8.58 -11.15 -7.49
N ALA A 17 -7.70 -10.15 -7.46
CA ALA A 17 -7.21 -9.49 -8.66
C ALA A 17 -5.71 -9.18 -8.56
N GLU A 18 -4.99 -9.36 -9.67
CA GLU A 18 -3.58 -9.01 -9.83
C GLU A 18 -3.44 -7.63 -10.49
N LEU A 19 -2.45 -6.86 -10.02
CA LEU A 19 -2.10 -5.54 -10.51
C LEU A 19 -0.58 -5.33 -10.44
N ALA A 20 0.04 -4.93 -11.55
CA ALA A 20 1.44 -4.53 -11.58
C ALA A 20 1.57 -3.00 -11.52
N LEU A 21 2.30 -2.48 -10.53
CA LEU A 21 2.50 -1.05 -10.32
C LEU A 21 3.98 -0.71 -10.25
N VAL A 22 4.37 0.37 -10.93
CA VAL A 22 5.67 1.01 -10.74
C VAL A 22 5.47 2.24 -9.86
N VAL A 23 6.04 2.22 -8.66
CA VAL A 23 5.95 3.32 -7.69
C VAL A 23 7.32 3.92 -7.43
N ARG A 24 7.36 5.24 -7.20
CA ARG A 24 8.55 5.94 -6.72
C ARG A 24 8.44 6.07 -5.21
N LEU A 25 9.36 5.44 -4.49
CA LEU A 25 9.42 5.50 -3.04
C LEU A 25 10.64 6.33 -2.60
N PRO A 26 10.51 7.18 -1.58
CA PRO A 26 11.65 7.83 -0.96
C PRO A 26 12.50 6.79 -0.21
N TRP A 27 13.77 7.10 0.02
CA TRP A 27 14.72 6.12 0.58
C TRP A 27 14.37 5.71 2.03
N GLU A 28 13.71 6.60 2.76
CA GLU A 28 13.21 6.37 4.12
C GLU A 28 12.14 5.27 4.15
N ASP A 29 11.26 5.24 3.15
CA ASP A 29 10.23 4.20 3.05
C ASP A 29 10.84 2.85 2.64
N VAL A 30 11.87 2.87 1.78
CA VAL A 30 12.67 1.67 1.45
C VAL A 30 13.35 1.11 2.70
N ALA A 31 13.95 1.98 3.53
CA ALA A 31 14.57 1.57 4.79
C ALA A 31 13.55 0.95 5.76
N ARG A 32 12.34 1.52 5.86
CA ARG A 32 11.25 0.93 6.67
C ARG A 32 10.82 -0.44 6.17
N LEU A 33 10.75 -0.65 4.85
CA LEU A 33 10.49 -1.98 4.28
C LEU A 33 11.61 -2.97 4.60
N GLY A 34 12.88 -2.53 4.60
CA GLY A 34 14.00 -3.35 5.04
C GLY A 34 13.90 -3.77 6.52
N GLN A 35 13.48 -2.87 7.40
CA GLN A 35 13.24 -3.20 8.82
C GLN A 35 12.10 -4.21 8.98
N GLU A 36 11.03 -4.05 8.21
CA GLU A 36 9.93 -5.01 8.19
C GLU A 36 10.39 -6.40 7.71
N ALA A 37 11.25 -6.44 6.67
CA ALA A 37 11.86 -7.67 6.21
C ALA A 37 12.71 -8.34 7.30
N GLY A 38 13.52 -7.57 8.04
CA GLY A 38 14.29 -8.08 9.18
C GLY A 38 13.40 -8.66 10.28
N ARG A 39 12.29 -7.97 10.60
CA ARG A 39 11.29 -8.45 11.56
C ARG A 39 10.64 -9.76 11.10
N LEU A 40 10.23 -9.82 9.84
CA LEU A 40 9.60 -11.01 9.26
C LEU A 40 10.59 -12.17 9.17
N ALA A 41 11.87 -11.92 8.87
CA ALA A 41 12.93 -12.92 8.89
C ALA A 41 13.09 -13.55 10.27
N ALA A 42 13.11 -12.73 11.32
CA ALA A 42 13.21 -13.18 12.71
C ALA A 42 11.98 -14.00 13.12
N GLN A 43 10.78 -13.57 12.70
CA GLN A 43 9.53 -14.26 13.02
C GLN A 43 9.40 -15.61 12.30
N MET A 44 9.77 -15.68 11.02
CA MET A 44 9.68 -16.89 10.20
C MET A 44 10.91 -17.80 10.36
N GLN A 45 11.95 -17.33 11.07
CA GLN A 45 13.23 -18.02 11.24
C GLN A 45 13.88 -18.46 9.92
N ARG A 46 13.62 -17.70 8.85
CA ARG A 46 14.17 -17.93 7.50
C ARG A 46 14.52 -16.59 6.86
N PRO A 47 15.47 -16.57 5.92
CA PRO A 47 15.66 -15.40 5.08
C PRO A 47 14.36 -15.11 4.30
N VAL A 48 13.95 -13.84 4.30
CA VAL A 48 12.78 -13.33 3.56
C VAL A 48 13.20 -12.23 2.61
N THR A 49 12.54 -12.15 1.47
CA THR A 49 12.82 -11.12 0.45
C THR A 49 12.08 -9.82 0.77
N LEU A 50 12.50 -8.73 0.12
CA LEU A 50 11.80 -7.45 0.22
C LEU A 50 10.38 -7.54 -0.34
N ASP A 51 10.17 -8.30 -1.41
CA ASP A 51 8.86 -8.55 -2.01
C ASP A 51 7.92 -9.29 -1.04
N GLU A 52 8.43 -10.28 -0.31
CA GLU A 52 7.67 -10.96 0.75
C GLU A 52 7.29 -10.00 1.88
N ALA A 53 8.21 -9.14 2.32
CA ALA A 53 7.94 -8.13 3.34
C ALA A 53 6.91 -7.09 2.89
N VAL A 54 6.97 -6.67 1.62
CA VAL A 54 5.98 -5.78 1.00
C VAL A 54 4.62 -6.47 0.95
N SER A 55 4.57 -7.71 0.44
CA SER A 55 3.35 -8.52 0.38
C SER A 55 2.74 -8.74 1.78
N HIS A 56 3.58 -9.01 2.77
CA HIS A 56 3.16 -9.12 4.17
C HIS A 56 2.61 -7.80 4.70
N ARG A 57 3.31 -6.68 4.45
CA ARG A 57 2.87 -5.34 4.88
C ARG A 57 1.58 -4.92 4.19
N LEU A 58 1.40 -5.16 2.90
CA LEU A 58 0.17 -4.85 2.16
C LEU A 58 -1.02 -5.68 2.67
N ARG A 59 -0.80 -6.96 2.98
CA ARG A 59 -1.83 -7.84 3.55
C ARG A 59 -2.15 -7.50 5.01
N SER A 60 -1.15 -7.17 5.83
CA SER A 60 -1.32 -6.88 7.26
C SER A 60 -1.77 -5.44 7.55
N ALA A 61 -1.39 -4.47 6.71
CA ALA A 61 -1.87 -3.08 6.81
C ALA A 61 -3.36 -2.93 6.44
N ARG A 62 -4.00 -4.01 5.97
CA ARG A 62 -5.44 -4.08 5.67
C ARG A 62 -6.26 -4.15 6.97
N VAL A 63 -6.14 -3.12 7.80
CA VAL A 63 -7.14 -2.74 8.83
C VAL A 63 -7.81 -1.46 8.34
N ALA A 64 -8.59 -1.55 7.25
CA ALA A 64 -9.65 -0.60 6.91
C ALA A 64 -10.45 -1.09 5.70
N ALA A 65 -11.66 -1.58 5.98
CA ALA A 65 -12.82 -1.64 5.10
C ALA A 65 -12.62 -2.29 3.70
N HIS A 66 -12.65 -3.63 3.66
CA HIS A 66 -13.48 -4.26 2.63
C HIS A 66 -14.89 -3.69 2.78
N ALA A 67 -15.48 -3.22 1.70
CA ALA A 67 -16.87 -2.77 1.68
C ALA A 67 -17.80 -3.94 2.05
N ARG A 68 -17.97 -4.19 3.35
CA ARG A 68 -19.19 -4.83 3.85
C ARG A 68 -20.32 -3.82 3.58
N PRO A 69 -21.38 -4.18 2.85
CA PRO A 69 -22.59 -3.38 2.87
C PRO A 69 -23.22 -3.56 4.24
N GLY A 70 -22.87 -2.70 5.20
CA GLY A 70 -23.48 -2.73 6.53
C GLY A 70 -22.57 -2.28 7.66
N THR A 71 -22.79 -1.02 8.07
CA THR A 71 -22.69 -0.46 9.42
C THR A 71 -21.35 -0.50 10.17
N THR A 72 -20.74 0.68 10.23
CA THR A 72 -20.17 1.36 11.42
C THR A 72 -19.34 0.54 12.42
N GLU A 73 -18.04 0.82 12.53
CA GLU A 73 -17.44 1.46 13.73
C GLU A 73 -16.01 1.94 13.43
N ALA A 74 -15.70 3.15 13.90
CA ALA A 74 -14.42 3.80 13.72
C ALA A 74 -13.34 3.20 14.63
N ALA A 75 -12.18 2.88 14.07
CA ALA A 75 -10.95 2.72 14.83
C ALA A 75 -9.85 3.54 14.15
N ALA A 76 -9.43 4.60 14.85
CA ALA A 76 -8.40 5.51 14.44
C ALA A 76 -7.04 4.81 14.29
N ALA A 77 -6.47 4.87 13.09
CA ALA A 77 -5.04 4.69 12.88
C ALA A 77 -4.52 5.94 12.15
N SER A 78 -3.83 6.79 12.91
CA SER A 78 -3.13 7.97 12.41
C SER A 78 -2.04 7.55 11.42
N GLY A 79 -2.37 7.60 10.12
CA GLY A 79 -1.42 7.54 9.01
C GLY A 79 -1.60 8.80 8.17
N ALA A 80 -0.57 9.65 8.15
CA ALA A 80 -0.56 10.98 7.56
C ALA A 80 -1.39 11.15 6.28
N SER A 81 -2.45 11.95 6.38
CA SER A 81 -3.24 12.45 5.26
C SER A 81 -2.35 13.25 4.29
N VAL A 82 -2.16 12.74 3.08
CA VAL A 82 -1.54 13.46 1.94
C VAL A 82 -2.53 14.46 1.31
N ALA A 83 -3.59 14.85 2.04
CA ALA A 83 -4.72 15.63 1.51
C ALA A 83 -4.54 17.15 1.62
N SER A 84 -3.37 17.65 2.00
CA SER A 84 -3.10 19.09 2.08
C SER A 84 -2.05 19.53 1.07
N LEU A 85 -2.33 19.31 -0.22
CA LEU A 85 -1.68 20.08 -1.28
C LEU A 85 -2.50 21.37 -1.47
N PRO A 86 -1.91 22.57 -1.29
CA PRO A 86 -2.64 23.82 -1.50
C PRO A 86 -3.03 23.94 -2.97
N ARG A 87 -4.34 24.14 -3.23
CA ARG A 87 -4.84 24.54 -4.54
C ARG A 87 -4.33 25.95 -4.82
N VAL A 88 -3.29 26.07 -5.64
CA VAL A 88 -2.93 27.35 -6.26
C VAL A 88 -4.12 27.78 -7.12
N THR A 89 -4.84 28.78 -6.65
CA THR A 89 -5.94 29.42 -7.36
C THR A 89 -5.41 30.79 -7.73
N GLY A 90 -4.90 30.93 -8.95
CA GLY A 90 -4.43 32.20 -9.50
C GLY A 90 -5.32 32.60 -10.66
N THR A 91 -6.29 33.47 -10.39
CA THR A 91 -7.09 34.19 -11.38
C THR A 91 -6.63 35.64 -11.43
N ALA A 92 -6.13 36.10 -12.58
CA ALA A 92 -6.26 37.43 -13.18
C ALA A 92 -5.19 37.58 -14.28
#